data_AF-A0A7C6ZFC1-F1
#
_entry.id   AF-A0A7C6ZFC1-F1
#
_cell.length_a   1.000
_cell.length_b   1.000
_cell.length_c   1.000
_cell.angle_alpha   90.00
_cell.angle_beta   90.00
_cell.angle_gamma   90.00
#
_symmetry.space_group_name_H-M   'P 1'
#
loop_
_entity.id
_entity.type
_entity.pdbx_description
1 polymer ?
#
loop_
_entity_poly.entity_id
_entity_poly.type
_entity_poly.pdbx_seq_one_letter_code
_entity_poly.pdbx_strand_id
1 'polypeptide(L)'
;MTVNWPPALNPAGEGSRLTAAPGVDRQRNEDEKLLAACQDFEAIFWQQILRQMRRSIPKAGLVDGGTGEEIFQDFLDGEYARILARQGAGSLARLLYEQLRSGEE
;
A
#
# COMPACT_ATOMS: atom_id res chain seq x y z
N MET A 1 -52.77 6.08 16.40
CA MET A 1 -52.65 4.68 16.87
C MET A 1 -51.62 3.99 15.99
N THR A 2 -50.39 3.80 16.47
CA THR A 2 -49.33 3.10 15.73
C THR A 2 -49.41 1.61 16.08
N VAL A 3 -49.91 0.81 15.14
CA VAL A 3 -50.00 -0.65 15.30
C VAL A 3 -48.58 -1.21 15.21
N ASN A 4 -48.09 -1.81 16.30
CA ASN A 4 -46.82 -2.54 16.32
C ASN A 4 -47.07 -3.97 15.85
N TRP A 5 -46.41 -4.36 14.76
CA TRP A 5 -46.61 -5.64 14.11
C TRP A 5 -45.41 -6.57 14.37
N PRO A 6 -45.61 -7.88 14.57
CA PRO A 6 -44.52 -8.82 14.73
C PRO A 6 -43.62 -8.87 13.48
N PRO A 7 -42.29 -9.00 13.66
CA PRO A 7 -41.30 -8.86 12.59
C PRO A 7 -41.44 -9.87 11.45
N ALA A 8 -42.12 -10.99 11.69
CA ALA A 8 -42.29 -12.07 10.70
C ALA A 8 -43.31 -11.76 9.59
N LEU A 9 -44.11 -10.70 9.72
CA LEU A 9 -45.27 -10.47 8.86
C LEU A 9 -45.29 -9.05 8.27
N ASN A 10 -44.20 -8.27 8.30
CA ASN A 10 -44.17 -6.94 7.67
C ASN A 10 -43.79 -7.06 6.19
N PRO A 11 -44.74 -6.93 5.23
CA PRO A 11 -44.44 -7.05 3.80
C PRO A 11 -43.72 -5.81 3.23
N ALA A 12 -43.42 -4.79 4.03
CA ALA A 12 -42.77 -3.55 3.59
C ALA A 12 -41.29 -3.41 4.04
N GLY A 13 -40.68 -4.50 4.54
CA GLY A 13 -39.33 -4.49 5.13
C GLY A 13 -38.19 -5.00 4.24
N GLU A 14 -38.44 -5.36 2.98
CA GLU A 14 -37.40 -5.84 2.05
C GLU A 14 -36.69 -4.69 1.34
N GLY A 15 -36.18 -3.75 2.13
CA GLY A 15 -35.41 -2.61 1.65
C GLY A 15 -33.91 -2.87 1.76
N SER A 16 -33.29 -3.15 0.61
CA SER A 16 -31.90 -2.80 0.30
C SER A 16 -30.78 -3.61 0.99
N ARG A 17 -30.62 -4.88 0.61
CA ARG A 17 -29.26 -5.39 0.34
C ARG A 17 -28.99 -5.18 -1.15
N LEU A 18 -28.43 -4.02 -1.48
CA LEU A 18 -27.81 -3.80 -2.79
C LEU A 18 -26.65 -4.80 -2.88
N THR A 19 -26.91 -5.94 -3.51
CA THR A 19 -25.86 -6.85 -3.97
C THR A 19 -25.04 -6.07 -4.99
N ALA A 20 -23.82 -5.67 -4.61
CA ALA A 20 -22.90 -5.01 -5.52
C ALA A 20 -22.72 -5.89 -6.77
N ALA A 21 -22.85 -5.28 -7.95
CA ALA A 21 -22.73 -6.00 -9.22
C ALA A 21 -21.32 -6.63 -9.35
N PRO A 22 -21.20 -7.86 -9.86
CA PRO A 22 -19.93 -8.61 -9.90
C PRO A 22 -18.78 -7.91 -10.66
N GLY A 23 -19.07 -6.91 -11.49
CA GLY A 23 -18.06 -6.10 -12.19
C GLY A 23 -17.36 -5.05 -11.31
N VAL A 24 -18.02 -4.50 -10.30
CA VAL A 24 -17.45 -3.44 -9.44
C VAL A 24 -16.38 -4.00 -8.51
N ASP A 25 -16.57 -5.22 -8.03
CA ASP A 25 -15.61 -5.90 -7.14
C ASP A 25 -14.31 -6.25 -7.87
N ARG A 26 -14.42 -6.63 -9.16
CA ARG A 26 -13.26 -6.92 -10.01
C ARG A 26 -12.41 -5.68 -10.27
N GLN A 27 -13.04 -4.57 -10.67
CA GLN A 27 -12.32 -3.32 -10.93
C GLN A 27 -11.60 -2.81 -9.68
N ARG A 28 -12.28 -2.85 -8.51
CA ARG A 28 -11.66 -2.46 -7.24
C ARG A 28 -10.44 -3.31 -6.91
N ASN A 29 -10.52 -4.62 -7.17
CA ASN A 29 -9.41 -5.54 -6.92
C ASN A 29 -8.21 -5.30 -7.86
N GLU A 30 -8.47 -4.92 -9.12
CA GLU A 30 -7.42 -4.56 -10.09
C GLU A 30 -6.75 -3.23 -9.70
N ASP A 31 -7.52 -2.23 -9.26
CA ASP A 31 -7.02 -0.96 -8.72
C ASP A 31 -6.12 -1.15 -7.48
N GLU A 32 -6.56 -1.97 -6.53
CA GLU A 32 -5.80 -2.29 -5.31
C GLU A 32 -4.46 -2.96 -5.64
N LYS A 33 -4.44 -3.87 -6.62
CA LYS A 33 -3.21 -4.54 -7.08
C LYS A 33 -2.27 -3.57 -7.77
N LEU A 34 -2.79 -2.67 -8.61
CA LEU A 34 -1.97 -1.67 -9.30
C LEU A 34 -1.30 -0.74 -8.29
N LEU A 35 -2.04 -0.27 -7.30
CA LEU A 35 -1.49 0.56 -6.23
C LEU A 35 -0.44 -0.20 -5.41
N ALA A 36 -0.70 -1.46 -5.06
CA ALA A 36 0.26 -2.30 -4.34
C ALA A 36 1.57 -2.47 -5.12
N ALA A 37 1.50 -2.74 -6.43
CA ALA A 37 2.69 -2.84 -7.27
C ALA A 37 3.49 -1.51 -7.33
N CYS A 38 2.79 -0.38 -7.37
CA CYS A 38 3.43 0.94 -7.32
C CYS A 38 4.13 1.18 -5.97
N GLN A 39 3.53 0.74 -4.86
CA GLN A 39 4.13 0.82 -3.52
C GLN A 39 5.36 -0.08 -3.40
N ASP A 40 5.33 -1.28 -3.96
CA ASP A 40 6.48 -2.18 -3.98
C ASP A 40 7.65 -1.58 -4.78
N PHE A 41 7.35 -0.90 -5.89
CA PHE A 41 8.37 -0.15 -6.65
C PHE A 41 8.96 1.01 -5.84
N GLU A 42 8.11 1.82 -5.18
CA GLU A 42 8.55 2.91 -4.32
C GLU A 42 9.41 2.39 -3.15
N ALA A 43 9.14 1.19 -2.63
CA ALA A 43 9.98 0.57 -1.61
C ALA A 43 11.39 0.24 -2.14
N ILE A 44 11.52 -0.29 -3.35
CA ILE A 44 12.85 -0.52 -3.95
C ILE A 44 13.61 0.80 -4.11
N PHE A 45 12.90 1.86 -4.51
CA PHE A 45 13.47 3.20 -4.65
C PHE A 45 13.97 3.76 -3.31
N TRP A 46 13.15 3.69 -2.25
CA TRP A 46 13.56 4.11 -0.90
C TRP A 46 14.73 3.31 -0.36
N GLN A 47 14.75 1.99 -0.58
CA GLN A 47 15.87 1.16 -0.17
C GLN A 47 17.18 1.62 -0.82
N GLN A 48 17.13 1.99 -2.11
CA GLN A 48 18.29 2.53 -2.81
C GLN A 48 18.73 3.89 -2.24
N ILE A 49 17.79 4.79 -1.93
CA ILE A 49 18.10 6.08 -1.28
C ILE A 49 18.80 5.84 0.05
N LEU A 50 18.22 5.01 0.93
CA LEU A 50 18.77 4.70 2.26
C LEU A 50 20.19 4.15 2.14
N ARG A 51 20.40 3.25 1.17
CA ARG A 51 21.73 2.68 0.90
C ARG A 51 22.74 3.75 0.46
N GLN A 52 22.35 4.68 -0.42
CA GLN A 52 23.25 5.76 -0.85
C GLN A 52 23.53 6.76 0.28
N MET A 53 22.52 7.09 1.10
CA MET A 53 22.68 7.95 2.27
C MET A 53 23.65 7.35 3.29
N ARG A 54 23.66 6.04 3.47
CA ARG A 54 24.62 5.37 4.37
C ARG A 54 26.03 5.35 3.80
N ARG A 55 26.16 5.11 2.49
CA ARG A 55 27.46 5.12 1.78
C ARG A 55 28.15 6.49 1.83
N SER A 56 27.41 7.58 2.01
CA SER A 56 27.99 8.92 2.14
C SER A 56 28.56 9.22 3.53
N ILE A 57 28.29 8.38 4.54
CA ILE A 57 28.85 8.51 5.88
C ILE A 57 30.21 7.78 5.92
N PRO A 58 31.33 8.48 6.22
CA PRO A 58 32.63 7.84 6.35
C PRO A 58 32.60 6.82 7.49
N LYS A 59 32.99 5.56 7.21
CA LYS A 59 33.17 4.55 8.26
C LYS A 59 34.35 4.96 9.15
N ALA A 60 34.14 5.00 10.47
CA ALA A 60 35.12 5.52 11.41
C ALA A 60 35.45 4.47 12.48
N GLY A 61 36.36 3.55 12.16
CA GLY A 61 36.89 2.60 13.15
C GLY A 61 37.58 1.38 12.56
N LEU A 62 38.37 0.71 13.41
CA LEU A 62 39.00 -0.59 13.15
C LEU A 62 38.00 -1.76 13.21
N VAL A 63 36.75 -1.52 13.64
CA VAL A 63 35.72 -2.54 13.94
C VAL A 63 34.39 -2.26 13.21
N ASP A 64 34.36 -1.28 12.31
CA ASP A 64 33.15 -0.72 11.72
C ASP A 64 32.92 -1.33 10.32
N GLY A 65 31.79 -2.00 10.10
CA GLY A 65 31.42 -2.52 8.78
C GLY A 65 31.91 -3.94 8.44
N GLY A 66 31.41 -4.93 9.18
CA GLY A 66 31.56 -6.36 8.82
C GLY A 66 30.49 -6.84 7.83
N THR A 67 30.75 -7.94 7.10
CA THR A 67 29.78 -8.52 6.15
C THR A 67 28.45 -8.90 6.81
N GLY A 68 28.47 -9.37 8.06
CA GLY A 68 27.24 -9.67 8.80
C GLY A 68 26.41 -8.42 9.06
N GLU A 69 27.05 -7.35 9.52
CA GLU A 69 26.40 -6.05 9.74
C GLU A 69 25.79 -5.51 8.45
N GLU A 70 26.51 -5.56 7.33
CA GLU A 70 26.00 -5.11 6.02
C GLU A 70 24.74 -5.86 5.60
N ILE A 71 24.69 -7.17 5.81
CA ILE A 71 23.49 -7.99 5.51
C ILE A 71 22.31 -7.57 6.41
N PHE A 72 22.52 -7.44 7.72
CA PHE A 72 21.45 -7.01 8.63
C PHE A 72 20.97 -5.59 8.32
N GLN A 73 21.89 -4.71 7.93
CA GLN A 73 21.61 -3.34 7.52
C GLN A 73 20.76 -3.31 6.24
N ASP A 74 21.11 -4.11 5.24
CA ASP A 74 20.35 -4.21 3.98
C ASP A 74 18.92 -4.75 4.22
N PHE A 75 18.75 -5.70 5.15
CA PHE A 75 17.42 -6.16 5.57
C PHE A 75 16.62 -5.08 6.30
N LEU A 76 17.26 -4.36 7.23
CA LEU A 76 16.64 -3.26 7.97
C LEU A 76 16.18 -2.15 7.02
N ASP A 77 17.01 -1.81 6.03
CA ASP A 77 16.68 -0.82 5.00
C ASP A 77 15.47 -1.25 4.18
N GLY A 78 15.34 -2.55 3.88
CA GLY A 78 14.18 -3.10 3.19
C GLY A 78 12.87 -2.99 3.99
N GLU A 79 12.91 -3.11 5.32
CA GLU A 79 11.74 -2.88 6.17
C GLU A 79 11.38 -1.40 6.25
N TYR A 80 12.37 -0.53 6.47
CA TYR A 80 12.13 0.91 6.47
C TYR A 80 11.57 1.40 5.14
N ALA A 81 12.11 0.92 4.03
CA ALA A 81 11.63 1.29 2.71
C ALA A 81 10.17 0.88 2.47
N ARG A 82 9.74 -0.30 2.96
CA ARG A 82 8.34 -0.73 2.89
C ARG A 82 7.41 0.12 3.76
N ILE A 83 7.86 0.54 4.93
CA ILE A 83 7.10 1.45 5.80
C ILE A 83 6.94 2.81 5.11
N LEU A 84 8.04 3.36 4.57
CA LEU A 84 8.06 4.65 3.89
C LEU A 84 7.19 4.65 2.63
N ALA A 85 7.25 3.59 1.81
CA ALA A 85 6.47 3.48 0.58
C ALA A 85 4.94 3.39 0.80
N ARG A 86 4.51 3.02 2.01
CA ARG A 86 3.08 2.95 2.38
C ARG A 86 2.57 4.24 3.02
N GLN A 87 3.45 5.21 3.25
CA GLN A 87 3.14 6.44 3.97
C GLN A 87 3.27 7.66 3.06
N GLY A 88 2.37 8.63 3.26
CA GLY A 88 2.49 9.97 2.67
C GLY A 88 1.45 10.28 1.60
N ALA A 89 0.81 11.44 1.75
CA ALA A 89 0.12 12.10 0.65
C ALA A 89 1.19 12.66 -0.31
N GLY A 90 1.10 12.33 -1.60
CA GLY A 90 2.09 12.73 -2.61
C GLY A 90 3.28 11.78 -2.78
N SER A 91 3.15 10.50 -2.38
CA SER A 91 4.19 9.49 -2.59
C SER A 91 4.45 9.20 -4.08
N LEU A 92 5.63 8.68 -4.40
CA LEU A 92 5.97 8.30 -5.77
C LEU A 92 5.02 7.20 -6.28
N ALA A 93 4.65 6.24 -5.44
CA ALA A 93 3.68 5.21 -5.79
C ALA A 93 2.34 5.80 -6.20
N ARG A 94 1.89 6.87 -5.52
CA ARG A 94 0.62 7.52 -5.86
C ARG A 94 0.68 8.22 -7.21
N LEU A 95 1.77 8.93 -7.48
CA LEU A 95 2.01 9.57 -8.77
C LEU A 95 2.05 8.53 -9.90
N LEU A 96 2.76 7.42 -9.70
CA LEU A 96 2.83 6.31 -10.66
C LEU A 96 1.46 5.68 -10.90
N TYR A 97 0.70 5.42 -9.84
CA TYR A 97 -0.66 4.88 -9.94
C TYR A 97 -1.57 5.81 -10.75
N GLU A 98 -1.52 7.12 -10.50
CA GLU A 98 -2.32 8.11 -11.23
C GLU A 98 -1.95 8.16 -12.72
N GLN A 99 -0.66 8.12 -13.04
CA GLN A 99 -0.19 8.09 -14.43
C GLN A 99 -0.62 6.81 -15.16
N LEU A 100 -0.41 5.64 -14.55
CA LEU A 100 -0.76 4.35 -15.15
C LEU A 100 -2.27 4.23 -15.38
N ARG A 101 -3.08 4.68 -14.43
CA ARG A 101 -4.54 4.68 -14.57
C ARG A 101 -5.02 5.67 -15.65
N SER A 102 -4.36 6.82 -15.78
CA SER A 102 -4.72 7.82 -16.79
C SER A 102 -4.32 7.44 -18.23
N GLY A 103 -3.34 6.53 -18.37
CA GLY A 103 -2.88 6.03 -19.68
C GLY A 103 -3.66 4.83 -20.22
N GLU A 104 -4.65 4.32 -19.49
CA GLU A 104 -5.53 3.21 -19.89
C GLU A 104 -6.83 3.68 -20.60
N GLU A 105 -6.96 4.98 -20.92
CA GLU A 105 -7.99 5.53 -21.81
C GLU A 105 -7.49 5.68 -23.26
#